data_AF-A0A2M8EAT0-F1
#
_entry.id   AF-A0A2M8EAT0-F1
#
_cell.length_a   1.000
_cell.length_b   1.000
_cell.length_c   1.000
_cell.angle_alpha   90.00
_cell.angle_beta   90.00
_cell.angle_gamma   90.00
#
_symmetry.space_group_name_H-M   'P 1'
#
loop_
_entity.id
_entity.type
_entity.pdbx_description
1 polymer ?
#
loop_
_entity_poly.entity_id
_entity_poly.type
_entity_poly.pdbx_seq_one_letter_code
_entity_poly.pdbx_strand_id
1 'polypeptide(L)'
;ALVRGAELSPQQFGNLYGPYRSKNQAISHLRELADTHGLCLQALGLESGKGRCFAHQIGHCKGVCCGEEAPERHHLRLQMALVADKLRVWPFDGPVGLREQNQQTGRSEVHVFDQWCHLATVQSDSELADALQTRADVLAFDLDSYRLALKYLLPPGRGEASVFPLGTLRKIGF
;
A
#
# COMPACT_ATOMS: atom_id res chain seq x y z
N ALA A 1 -14.01 3.91 1.21
CA ALA A 1 -13.68 5.33 1.46
C ALA A 1 -12.19 5.54 1.21
N LEU A 2 -11.76 6.77 0.88
CA LEU A 2 -10.34 7.10 0.76
C LEU A 2 -9.73 7.29 2.16
N VAL A 3 -8.50 6.80 2.36
CA VAL A 3 -7.75 6.91 3.62
C VAL A 3 -6.45 7.68 3.35
N ARG A 4 -6.02 8.53 4.28
CA ARG A 4 -4.76 9.27 4.17
C ARG A 4 -3.58 8.43 4.66
N GLY A 5 -2.42 8.57 4.02
CA GLY A 5 -1.19 7.84 4.34
C GLY A 5 -0.77 7.94 5.81
N ALA A 6 -0.85 9.15 6.40
CA ALA A 6 -0.49 9.39 7.79
C ALA A 6 -1.40 8.70 8.83
N GLU A 7 -2.57 8.21 8.41
CA GLU A 7 -3.54 7.53 9.27
C GLU A 7 -3.48 6.01 9.10
N LEU A 8 -2.56 5.49 8.29
CA LEU A 8 -2.48 4.08 7.98
C LEU A 8 -1.88 3.29 9.14
N SER A 9 -2.68 2.42 9.73
CA SER A 9 -2.16 1.37 10.60
C SER A 9 -1.73 0.15 9.77
N PRO A 10 -0.63 -0.54 10.12
CA PRO A 10 -0.17 -1.73 9.39
C PRO A 10 -1.23 -2.83 9.25
N GLN A 11 -2.12 -2.95 10.24
CA GLN A 11 -3.19 -3.95 10.28
C GLN A 11 -4.24 -3.72 9.17
N GLN A 12 -4.33 -2.51 8.62
CA GLN A 12 -5.31 -2.18 7.58
C GLN A 12 -4.81 -2.48 6.16
N PHE A 13 -3.52 -2.71 5.94
CA PHE A 13 -2.92 -2.86 4.61
C PHE A 13 -3.59 -3.96 3.77
N GLY A 14 -3.97 -5.07 4.40
CA GLY A 14 -4.63 -6.18 3.71
C GLY A 14 -6.01 -5.84 3.10
N ASN A 15 -6.58 -4.68 3.43
CA ASN A 15 -7.88 -4.21 2.93
C ASN A 15 -7.77 -2.85 2.20
N LEU A 16 -6.56 -2.40 1.88
CA LEU A 16 -6.31 -1.14 1.19
C LEU A 16 -5.89 -1.37 -0.26
N TYR A 17 -6.26 -0.41 -1.11
CA TYR A 17 -5.96 -0.41 -2.53
C TYR A 17 -5.30 0.93 -2.92
N GLY A 18 -4.30 0.86 -3.79
CA GLY A 18 -3.43 1.96 -4.20
C GLY A 18 -1.97 1.59 -3.97
N PRO A 19 -1.13 2.46 -3.39
CA PRO A 19 -1.35 3.86 -3.00
C PRO A 19 -1.31 4.86 -4.18
N TYR A 20 -2.03 5.98 -4.05
CA TYR A 20 -2.14 7.04 -5.07
C TYR A 20 -1.49 8.35 -4.60
N ARG A 21 -0.89 9.12 -5.52
CA ARG A 21 -0.24 10.42 -5.24
C ARG A 21 -1.21 11.51 -4.82
N SER A 22 -2.49 11.39 -5.17
CA SER A 22 -3.53 12.37 -4.81
C SER A 22 -4.92 11.76 -4.83
N LYS A 23 -5.87 12.45 -4.17
CA LYS A 23 -7.30 12.13 -4.25
C LYS A 23 -7.81 12.10 -5.69
N ASN A 24 -7.38 13.05 -6.52
CA ASN A 24 -7.79 13.12 -7.93
C ASN A 24 -7.28 11.92 -8.73
N GLN A 25 -6.05 11.45 -8.47
CA GLN A 25 -5.54 10.24 -9.10
C GLN A 25 -6.35 9.01 -8.69
N ALA A 26 -6.66 8.85 -7.40
CA ALA A 26 -7.47 7.73 -6.91
C ALA A 26 -8.87 7.72 -7.54
N ILE A 27 -9.51 8.88 -7.63
CA ILE A 27 -10.84 9.02 -8.26
C ILE A 27 -10.78 8.73 -9.76
N SER A 28 -9.77 9.23 -10.47
CA SER A 28 -9.62 9.01 -11.91
C SER A 28 -9.42 7.54 -12.23
N HIS A 29 -8.54 6.87 -11.49
CA HIS A 29 -8.31 5.43 -11.61
C HIS A 29 -9.59 4.63 -11.30
N LEU A 30 -10.34 5.01 -10.27
CA LEU A 30 -11.62 4.35 -9.96
C LEU A 30 -12.67 4.55 -11.07
N ARG A 31 -12.65 5.68 -11.79
CA ARG A 31 -13.51 5.90 -12.98
C ARG A 31 -13.08 5.00 -14.15
N GLU A 32 -11.78 4.85 -14.37
CA GLU A 32 -11.24 3.95 -15.41
C GLU A 32 -11.62 2.48 -15.13
N LEU A 33 -11.50 2.04 -13.88
CA LEU A 33 -11.97 0.71 -13.47
C LEU A 33 -13.48 0.57 -13.66
N ALA A 34 -14.25 1.62 -13.38
CA ALA A 34 -15.70 1.58 -13.55
C ALA A 34 -16.10 1.40 -15.01
N ASP A 35 -15.46 2.13 -15.92
CA ASP A 35 -15.69 2.00 -17.36
C ASP A 35 -15.27 0.61 -17.87
N THR A 36 -14.07 0.17 -17.51
CA THR A 36 -13.49 -1.12 -17.95
C THR A 36 -14.28 -2.32 -17.46
N HIS A 37 -14.73 -2.30 -16.20
CA HIS A 37 -15.36 -3.45 -15.56
C HIS A 37 -16.89 -3.34 -15.46
N GLY A 38 -17.47 -2.27 -15.97
CA GLY A 38 -18.92 -2.04 -15.98
C GLY A 38 -19.50 -1.73 -14.59
N LEU A 39 -18.78 -0.98 -13.75
CA LEU A 39 -19.20 -0.62 -12.40
C LEU A 39 -20.03 0.66 -12.40
N CYS A 40 -21.01 0.74 -11.51
CA CYS A 40 -21.82 1.94 -11.37
C CYS A 40 -21.10 3.05 -10.59
N LEU A 41 -20.90 4.21 -11.21
CA LEU A 41 -20.32 5.40 -10.56
C LEU A 41 -21.15 5.92 -9.38
N GLN A 42 -22.48 5.78 -9.42
CA GLN A 42 -23.35 6.14 -8.29
C GLN A 42 -23.15 5.19 -7.09
N ALA A 43 -23.07 3.87 -7.34
CA ALA A 43 -22.80 2.89 -6.29
C ALA A 43 -21.40 3.05 -5.68
N LEU A 44 -20.43 3.53 -6.48
CA LEU A 44 -19.09 3.89 -6.01
C LEU A 44 -19.04 5.24 -5.25
N GLY A 45 -20.14 5.98 -5.20
CA GLY A 45 -20.22 7.30 -4.56
C GLY A 45 -19.49 8.41 -5.33
N LEU A 46 -19.20 8.21 -6.61
CA LEU A 46 -18.54 9.20 -7.48
C LEU A 46 -19.53 10.15 -8.17
N GLU A 47 -20.81 9.76 -8.20
CA GLU A 47 -21.91 10.53 -8.77
C GLU A 47 -23.11 10.44 -7.86
N SER A 48 -23.88 11.52 -7.76
CA SER A 48 -25.18 11.52 -7.10
C SER A 48 -26.28 11.16 -8.10
N GLY A 49 -27.35 10.54 -7.61
CA GLY A 49 -28.50 10.19 -8.45
C GLY A 49 -29.40 9.16 -7.79
N LYS A 50 -30.54 8.90 -8.43
CA LYS A 50 -31.48 7.83 -8.07
C LYS A 50 -31.88 7.09 -9.35
N GLY A 51 -32.02 5.77 -9.26
CA GLY A 51 -32.41 4.93 -10.39
C GLY A 51 -31.29 4.75 -11.42
N ARG A 52 -31.65 4.64 -12.71
CA ARG A 52 -30.69 4.35 -13.79
C ARG A 52 -29.68 5.48 -13.95
N CYS A 53 -28.38 5.17 -13.81
CA CYS A 53 -27.31 6.12 -14.10
C CYS A 53 -27.09 6.28 -15.61
N PHE A 54 -26.47 7.40 -16.02
CA PHE A 54 -26.16 7.64 -17.43
C PHE A 54 -25.28 6.53 -18.04
N ALA A 55 -24.24 6.08 -17.32
CA ALA A 55 -23.40 4.97 -17.75
C ALA A 55 -24.19 3.68 -18.04
N HIS A 56 -25.29 3.43 -17.33
CA HIS A 56 -26.16 2.28 -17.61
C HIS A 56 -26.97 2.49 -18.90
N GLN A 57 -27.47 3.71 -19.14
CA GLN A 57 -28.21 4.05 -20.36
C GLN A 57 -27.37 3.83 -21.63
N ILE A 58 -26.05 3.98 -21.54
CA ILE A 58 -25.10 3.77 -22.63
C ILE A 58 -24.36 2.42 -22.56
N GLY A 59 -24.74 1.50 -21.67
CA GLY A 59 -24.19 0.13 -21.60
C GLY A 59 -22.89 -0.07 -20.81
N HIS A 60 -22.34 0.98 -20.19
CA HIS A 60 -21.11 0.95 -19.38
C HIS A 60 -21.36 0.64 -17.88
N CYS A 61 -22.60 0.39 -17.47
CA CYS A 61 -22.93 -0.05 -16.11
C CYS A 61 -23.95 -1.19 -16.16
N LYS A 62 -23.72 -2.23 -15.34
CA LYS A 62 -24.60 -3.43 -15.31
C LYS A 62 -25.88 -3.27 -14.48
N GLY A 63 -26.18 -2.07 -13.99
CA GLY A 63 -27.51 -1.75 -13.48
C GLY A 63 -27.73 -2.01 -11.98
N VAL A 64 -26.68 -2.06 -11.14
CA VAL A 64 -26.86 -2.11 -9.67
C VAL A 64 -27.66 -0.90 -9.14
N CYS A 65 -27.55 0.26 -9.80
CA CYS A 65 -28.30 1.48 -9.44
C CYS A 65 -29.81 1.39 -9.67
N CYS A 66 -30.27 0.44 -10.51
CA CYS A 66 -31.68 0.25 -10.84
C CYS A 66 -32.20 -1.16 -10.50
N GLY A 67 -31.42 -1.95 -9.75
CA GLY A 67 -31.82 -3.30 -9.32
C GLY A 67 -31.71 -4.40 -10.38
N GLU A 68 -31.15 -4.09 -11.56
CA GLU A 68 -30.90 -5.10 -12.60
C GLU A 68 -29.69 -5.99 -12.28
N GLU A 69 -28.81 -5.51 -11.40
CA GLU A 69 -27.73 -6.29 -10.82
C GLU A 69 -27.82 -6.30 -9.29
N ALA A 70 -27.58 -7.47 -8.70
CA ALA A 70 -27.47 -7.63 -7.26
C ALA A 70 -26.22 -6.90 -6.70
N PRO A 71 -26.32 -6.17 -5.58
CA PRO A 71 -25.20 -5.43 -4.98
C PRO A 71 -23.95 -6.28 -4.75
N GLU A 72 -24.10 -7.55 -4.38
CA GLU A 72 -23.00 -8.48 -4.11
C GLU A 72 -22.18 -8.77 -5.37
N ARG A 73 -22.84 -8.87 -6.53
CA ARG A 73 -22.18 -9.08 -7.84
C ARG A 73 -21.40 -7.85 -8.28
N HIS A 74 -21.96 -6.66 -8.05
CA HIS A 74 -21.24 -5.41 -8.27
C HIS A 74 -20.02 -5.31 -7.36
N HIS A 75 -20.18 -5.62 -6.07
CA HIS A 75 -19.11 -5.60 -5.09
C HIS A 75 -17.97 -6.57 -5.45
N LEU A 76 -18.30 -7.80 -5.85
CA LEU A 76 -17.31 -8.79 -6.27
C LEU A 76 -16.49 -8.30 -7.48
N ARG A 77 -17.14 -7.70 -8.49
CA ARG A 77 -16.42 -7.12 -9.63
C ARG A 77 -15.53 -5.97 -9.22
N LEU A 78 -15.99 -5.09 -8.33
CA LEU A 78 -15.16 -4.02 -7.78
C LEU A 78 -13.92 -4.60 -7.07
N GLN A 79 -14.09 -5.62 -6.23
CA GLN A 79 -12.97 -6.28 -5.56
C GLN A 79 -11.98 -6.86 -6.56
N MET A 80 -12.47 -7.61 -7.57
CA MET A 80 -11.62 -8.19 -8.62
C MET A 80 -10.88 -7.12 -9.42
N ALA A 81 -11.53 -6.00 -9.75
CA ALA A 81 -10.92 -4.87 -10.46
C ALA A 81 -9.80 -4.21 -9.64
N LEU A 82 -9.95 -4.16 -8.31
CA LEU A 82 -8.98 -3.56 -7.40
C LEU A 82 -7.85 -4.49 -6.96
N VAL A 83 -7.93 -5.81 -7.22
CA VAL A 83 -6.91 -6.78 -6.78
C VAL A 83 -5.49 -6.40 -7.21
N ALA A 84 -5.33 -5.84 -8.41
CA ALA A 84 -4.03 -5.40 -8.93
C ALA A 84 -3.40 -4.27 -8.09
N ASP A 85 -4.23 -3.45 -7.43
CA ASP A 85 -3.80 -2.33 -6.60
C ASP A 85 -3.71 -2.68 -5.12
N LYS A 86 -3.93 -3.95 -4.75
CA LYS A 86 -3.97 -4.34 -3.34
C LYS A 86 -2.62 -4.10 -2.68
N LEU A 87 -2.61 -3.36 -1.57
CA LEU A 87 -1.39 -3.13 -0.80
C LEU A 87 -0.87 -4.47 -0.27
N ARG A 88 0.46 -4.64 -0.33
CA ARG A 88 1.13 -5.82 0.19
C ARG A 88 1.09 -5.76 1.71
N VAL A 89 0.72 -6.87 2.35
CA VAL A 89 0.92 -7.03 3.79
C VAL A 89 2.41 -7.19 4.04
N TRP A 90 2.90 -6.64 5.17
CA TRP A 90 4.28 -6.82 5.60
C TRP A 90 4.59 -8.32 5.75
N PRO A 91 5.53 -8.88 4.98
CA PRO A 91 5.74 -10.33 4.92
C PRO A 91 6.75 -10.83 5.96
N PHE A 92 7.31 -9.96 6.80
CA PHE A 92 8.35 -10.28 7.77
C PHE A 92 7.79 -10.29 9.19
N ASP A 93 8.38 -11.09 10.09
CA ASP A 93 7.95 -11.21 11.49
C ASP A 93 8.30 -9.99 12.36
N GLY A 94 9.01 -9.00 11.80
CA GLY A 94 9.43 -7.77 12.47
C GLY A 94 10.22 -6.85 11.54
N PRO A 95 10.98 -5.89 12.10
CA PRO A 95 11.83 -4.99 11.33
C PRO A 95 12.91 -5.75 10.55
N VAL A 96 13.24 -5.22 9.38
CA VAL A 96 14.29 -5.74 8.51
C VAL A 96 15.28 -4.65 8.12
N GLY A 97 16.53 -5.05 7.95
CA GLY A 97 17.58 -4.20 7.41
C GLY A 97 17.78 -4.49 5.93
N LEU A 98 17.89 -3.44 5.13
CA LEU A 98 18.38 -3.46 3.76
C LEU A 98 19.79 -2.88 3.76
N ARG A 99 20.81 -3.72 3.59
CA ARG A 99 22.20 -3.30 3.52
C ARG A 99 22.59 -3.03 2.08
N GLU A 100 22.99 -1.80 1.80
CA GLU A 100 23.59 -1.39 0.54
C GLU A 100 25.10 -1.23 0.71
N GLN A 101 25.85 -1.70 -0.29
CA GLN A 101 27.30 -1.52 -0.35
C GLN A 101 27.67 -0.78 -1.62
N ASN A 102 28.48 0.26 -1.48
CA ASN A 102 29.03 0.98 -2.61
C ASN A 102 30.44 0.47 -2.90
N GLN A 103 30.61 -0.32 -3.95
CA GLN A 103 31.91 -0.91 -4.32
C GLN A 103 32.99 0.13 -4.64
N GLN A 104 32.62 1.32 -5.12
CA GLN A 104 33.58 2.36 -5.49
C GLN A 104 34.15 3.11 -4.28
N THR A 105 33.33 3.28 -3.23
CA THR A 105 33.72 4.05 -2.04
C THR A 105 33.99 3.18 -0.81
N GLY A 106 33.65 1.89 -0.87
CA GLY A 106 33.72 0.96 0.26
C GLY A 106 32.73 1.23 1.38
N ARG A 107 31.81 2.20 1.21
CA ARG A 107 30.81 2.55 2.22
C ARG A 107 29.68 1.54 2.23
N SER A 108 29.23 1.18 3.43
CA SER A 108 28.04 0.36 3.65
C SER A 108 27.01 1.18 4.43
N GLU A 109 25.77 1.15 3.97
CA GLU A 109 24.63 1.74 4.67
C GLU A 109 23.59 0.66 4.93
N VAL A 110 22.86 0.79 6.04
CA VAL A 110 21.74 -0.08 6.38
C VAL A 110 20.50 0.78 6.52
N HIS A 111 19.50 0.51 5.69
CA HIS A 111 18.18 1.11 5.79
C HIS A 111 17.27 0.19 6.59
N VAL A 112 16.74 0.68 7.70
CA VAL A 112 15.84 -0.07 8.58
C VAL A 112 14.40 0.19 8.14
N PHE A 113 13.66 -0.90 7.91
CA PHE A 113 12.24 -0.84 7.57
C PHE A 113 11.41 -1.67 8.55
N ASP A 114 10.24 -1.16 8.92
CA ASP A 114 9.20 -1.94 9.59
C ASP A 114 7.83 -1.53 9.04
N GLN A 115 6.96 -2.52 8.79
CA GLN A 115 5.60 -2.29 8.28
C GLN A 115 5.55 -1.32 7.08
N TRP A 116 6.46 -1.50 6.12
CA TRP A 116 6.64 -0.63 4.93
C TRP A 116 7.05 0.81 5.19
N CYS A 117 7.38 1.17 6.43
CA CYS A 117 7.89 2.49 6.79
C CYS A 117 9.41 2.44 6.94
N HIS A 118 10.10 3.43 6.38
CA HIS A 118 11.52 3.63 6.63
C HIS A 118 11.67 4.24 8.02
N LEU A 119 12.53 3.63 8.86
CA LEU A 119 12.74 4.07 10.25
C LEU A 119 14.04 4.85 10.40
N ALA A 120 15.12 4.36 9.79
CA ALA A 120 16.45 4.94 9.93
C ALA A 120 17.37 4.49 8.79
N THR A 121 18.40 5.30 8.52
CA THR A 121 19.58 4.88 7.75
C THR A 121 20.78 4.98 8.67
N VAL A 122 21.55 3.90 8.79
CA VAL A 122 22.68 3.79 9.73
C VAL A 122 23.91 3.25 9.02
N GLN A 123 25.10 3.63 9.51
CA GLN A 123 26.39 3.26 8.92
C GLN A 123 27.24 2.36 9.84
N SER A 124 26.81 2.17 11.09
CA SER A 124 27.52 1.34 12.07
C SER A 124 26.57 0.45 12.87
N ASP A 125 27.09 -0.64 13.42
CA ASP A 125 26.32 -1.55 14.28
C ASP A 125 25.84 -0.85 15.58
N SER A 126 26.59 0.16 16.06
CA SER A 126 26.19 0.98 17.21
C SER A 126 24.95 1.82 16.88
N GLU A 127 24.97 2.54 15.75
CA GLU A 127 23.81 3.33 15.30
C GLU A 127 22.59 2.44 15.04
N LEU A 128 22.80 1.22 14.53
CA LEU A 128 21.72 0.24 14.35
C LEU A 128 21.08 -0.15 15.68
N ALA A 129 21.90 -0.44 16.70
CA ALA A 129 21.41 -0.76 18.03
C ALA A 129 20.63 0.41 18.65
N ASP A 130 21.12 1.64 18.49
CA ASP A 130 20.45 2.85 18.99
C ASP A 130 19.13 3.13 18.27
N ALA A 131 19.10 2.94 16.94
CA ALA A 131 17.89 3.09 16.13
C ALA A 131 16.81 2.06 16.48
N LEU A 132 17.19 0.83 16.84
CA LEU A 132 16.27 -0.21 17.27
C LEU A 132 15.71 0.02 18.69
N GLN A 133 16.47 0.70 19.56
CA GLN A 133 16.03 1.08 20.91
C GLN A 133 15.16 2.34 20.90
N THR A 134 15.46 3.28 20.02
CA THR A 134 14.70 4.52 19.83
C THR A 134 13.44 4.20 19.04
N ARG A 135 12.41 3.71 19.74
CA ARG A 135 11.11 3.44 19.13
C ARG A 135 10.62 4.67 18.36
N ALA A 136 10.48 4.54 17.04
CA ALA A 136 9.66 5.48 16.30
C ALA A 136 8.22 5.25 16.74
N ASP A 137 7.72 6.07 17.66
CA ASP A 137 6.37 5.93 18.21
C ASP A 137 5.27 6.10 17.14
N VAL A 138 5.63 6.65 15.97
CA VAL A 138 4.73 6.82 14.83
C VAL A 138 5.39 6.29 13.56
N LEU A 139 4.84 5.21 13.01
CA LEU A 139 5.14 4.73 11.67
C LEU A 139 4.56 5.74 10.66
N ALA A 140 5.43 6.42 9.91
CA ALA A 140 5.02 7.38 8.88
C ALA A 140 5.09 6.71 7.51
N PHE A 141 3.93 6.27 6.99
CA PHE A 141 3.86 5.70 5.65
C PHE A 141 4.12 6.77 4.59
N ASP A 142 5.07 6.49 3.70
CA ASP A 142 5.38 7.29 2.52
C ASP A 142 5.29 6.43 1.25
N LEU A 143 4.70 7.01 0.19
CA LEU A 143 4.44 6.35 -1.07
C LEU A 143 5.73 5.95 -1.80
N ASP A 144 6.70 6.86 -1.86
CA ASP A 144 7.93 6.63 -2.61
C ASP A 144 8.81 5.62 -1.86
N SER A 145 8.85 5.69 -0.54
CA SER A 145 9.48 4.71 0.36
C SER A 145 8.85 3.33 0.25
N TYR A 146 7.51 3.21 0.22
CA TYR A 146 6.82 1.95 -0.02
C TYR A 146 7.18 1.33 -1.37
N ARG A 147 7.17 2.14 -2.44
CA ARG A 147 7.53 1.67 -3.79
C ARG A 147 8.99 1.23 -3.88
N LEU A 148 9.88 1.89 -3.16
CA LEU A 148 11.28 1.48 -3.04
C LEU A 148 11.37 0.16 -2.27
N ALA A 149 10.78 0.09 -1.08
CA ALA A 149 10.77 -1.10 -0.24
C ALA A 149 10.23 -2.33 -0.98
N LEU A 150 9.14 -2.20 -1.74
CA LEU A 150 8.62 -3.30 -2.57
C LEU A 150 9.64 -3.83 -3.58
N LYS A 151 10.47 -2.97 -4.18
CA LYS A 151 11.45 -3.36 -5.20
C LYS A 151 12.68 -4.04 -4.62
N TYR A 152 13.08 -3.67 -3.41
CA TYR A 152 14.33 -4.12 -2.79
C TYR A 152 14.11 -5.22 -1.74
N LEU A 153 13.01 -5.17 -0.99
CA LEU A 153 12.72 -6.13 0.08
C LEU A 153 12.05 -7.43 -0.43
N LEU A 154 11.32 -7.36 -1.55
CA LEU A 154 10.63 -8.54 -2.10
C LEU A 154 11.46 -9.22 -3.20
N PRO A 155 11.41 -10.57 -3.31
CA PRO A 155 12.07 -11.29 -4.40
C PRO A 155 11.65 -10.77 -5.79
N PRO A 156 12.58 -10.69 -6.76
CA PRO A 156 13.96 -11.18 -6.71
C PRO A 156 14.96 -10.28 -5.96
N GLY A 157 14.53 -9.17 -5.36
CA GLY A 157 15.43 -8.11 -4.89
C GLY A 157 16.05 -7.35 -6.07
N ARG A 158 16.61 -6.17 -5.83
CA ARG A 158 17.33 -5.40 -6.84
C ARG A 158 18.71 -4.98 -6.34
N GLY A 159 19.68 -5.04 -7.25
CA GLY A 159 21.05 -4.57 -7.00
C GLY A 159 21.84 -5.49 -6.08
N GLU A 160 22.89 -4.93 -5.50
CA GLU A 160 23.80 -5.61 -4.56
C GLU A 160 23.32 -5.53 -3.10
N ALA A 161 22.07 -5.11 -2.92
CA ALA A 161 21.50 -4.93 -1.60
C ALA A 161 21.14 -6.29 -0.97
N SER A 162 21.43 -6.46 0.32
CA SER A 162 21.10 -7.66 1.08
C SER A 162 20.07 -7.36 2.16
N VAL A 163 19.04 -8.21 2.24
CA VAL A 163 17.95 -8.08 3.23
C VAL A 163 18.19 -9.06 4.35
N PHE A 164 18.14 -8.59 5.60
CA PHE A 164 18.33 -9.44 6.78
C PHE A 164 17.35 -9.07 7.90
N PRO A 165 16.86 -10.05 8.67
CA PRO A 165 16.00 -9.78 9.82
C PRO A 165 16.80 -9.09 10.94
N LEU A 166 16.21 -8.10 11.60
CA LEU A 166 16.83 -7.42 12.75
C LEU A 166 16.44 -8.04 14.09
N GLY A 167 15.79 -9.20 14.05
CA GLY A 167 15.19 -9.85 15.22
C GLY A 167 13.89 -9.16 15.65
N THR A 168 13.06 -9.89 16.40
CA THR A 168 11.87 -9.29 17.01
C THR A 168 12.36 -8.27 18.03
N LEU A 169 11.99 -7.00 17.87
CA LEU A 169 11.91 -6.06 18.98
C LEU A 169 10.97 -6.69 20.01
N ARG A 170 11.49 -7.53 20.91
CA ARG A 170 10.70 -8.11 21.98
C ARG A 170 10.11 -6.93 22.74
N LYS A 171 8.78 -6.85 22.75
CA LYS A 171 8.02 -6.11 23.76
C LYS A 171 8.66 -6.43 25.11
N ILE A 172 9.45 -5.51 25.64
CA ILE A 172 9.67 -5.44 27.08
C ILE A 172 8.35 -4.87 27.58
N GLY A 173 7.46 -5.79 27.94
CA GLY A 173 6.24 -5.43 28.66
C GLY A 173 6.60 -4.84 30.00
N PHE A 174 5.81 -3.85 30.40
CA PHE A 174 5.30 -3.73 31.76
C PHE A 174 3.80 -3.49 31.66
#